data_AF-A0A6N8FYU3-F1
#
_entry.id   AF-A0A6N8FYU3-F1
#
_cell.length_a   1.000
_cell.length_b   1.000
_cell.length_c   1.000
_cell.angle_alpha   90.00
_cell.angle_beta   90.00
_cell.angle_gamma   90.00
#
_symmetry.space_group_name_H-M   'P 1'
#
loop_
_entity.id
_entity.type
_entity.pdbx_description
1 polymer ?
#
loop_
_entity_poly.entity_id
_entity_poly.type
_entity_poly.pdbx_seq_one_letter_code
_entity_poly.pdbx_strand_id
1 'polypeptide(L)' 'MFDWLPARIEQAKIILHEFPHDWKFVLNPAATEAAIQACEMALEVLLPPSHHKFLLKTLPAGRPSSLKF' A
#
# COMPACT_ATOMS: atom_id res chain seq x y z
N MET A 1 9.53 -3.86 -31.90
CA MET A 1 8.08 -3.72 -31.61
C MET A 1 7.85 -4.45 -30.30
N PHE A 2 7.25 -3.82 -29.30
CA PHE A 2 7.07 -4.44 -27.98
C PHE A 2 5.74 -5.18 -27.93
N ASP A 3 5.76 -6.47 -28.25
CA ASP A 3 4.58 -7.33 -28.36
C ASP A 3 3.79 -7.47 -27.02
N TRP A 4 4.40 -7.04 -25.92
CA TRP A 4 3.81 -7.07 -24.57
C TRP A 4 2.93 -5.84 -24.24
N LEU A 5 3.02 -4.76 -25.03
CA LEU A 5 2.34 -3.50 -24.74
C LEU A 5 0.80 -3.62 -24.77
N PRO A 6 0.18 -4.30 -25.75
CA PRO A 6 -1.28 -4.44 -25.81
C PRO A 6 -1.86 -5.19 -24.59
N ALA A 7 -1.18 -6.24 -24.14
CA ALA A 7 -1.61 -7.04 -23.00
C ALA A 7 -1.61 -6.23 -21.69
N ARG A 8 -0.63 -5.34 -21.49
CA ARG A 8 -0.57 -4.45 -20.32
C ARG A 8 -1.66 -3.38 -20.33
N ILE A 9 -2.02 -2.88 -21.51
CA ILE A 9 -3.09 -1.90 -21.67
C ILE A 9 -4.45 -2.52 -21.33
N GLU A 10 -4.73 -3.74 -21.80
CA GLU A 10 -5.97 -4.45 -21.47
C GLU A 10 -6.05 -4.79 -19.97
N GLN A 11 -4.95 -5.22 -19.36
CA GLN A 11 -4.88 -5.45 -17.92
C GLN A 11 -5.16 -4.17 -17.11
N ALA A 12 -4.62 -3.03 -17.54
CA ALA A 12 -4.86 -1.74 -16.89
C ALA A 12 -6.33 -1.30 -17.02
N LYS A 13 -6.97 -1.54 -18.16
CA LYS A 13 -8.41 -1.26 -18.35
C LYS A 13 -9.28 -2.12 -17.44
N ILE A 14 -8.94 -3.40 -17.26
CA ILE A 14 -9.66 -4.30 -16.35
C ILE A 14 -9.57 -3.79 -14.91
N ILE A 15 -8.37 -3.45 -14.45
CA ILE A 15 -8.14 -2.89 -13.11
C ILE A 15 -8.94 -1.59 -12.93
N LEU A 16 -8.91 -0.67 -13.90
CA LEU A 16 -9.67 0.59 -13.84
C LEU A 16 -11.19 0.41 -13.88
N HIS A 17 -11.69 -0.69 -14.45
CA HIS A 17 -13.11 -1.00 -14.52
C HIS A 17 -13.60 -1.77 -13.28
N GLU A 18 -12.79 -2.68 -12.74
CA GLU A 18 -13.09 -3.46 -11.53
C GLU A 18 -12.96 -2.63 -10.25
N PHE A 19 -12.08 -1.62 -10.26
CA PHE A 19 -11.90 -0.72 -9.13
C PHE A 19 -12.57 0.63 -9.41
N PRO A 20 -13.74 0.91 -8.81
CA PRO A 20 -14.37 2.23 -8.96
C PRO A 20 -13.39 3.31 -8.50
N HIS A 21 -13.36 4.42 -9.24
CA HIS A 21 -12.44 5.54 -9.01
C HIS A 21 -12.56 6.17 -7.60
N ASP A 22 -13.60 5.79 -6.85
CA ASP A 22 -13.90 6.22 -5.48
C ASP A 22 -13.29 5.34 -4.39
N TRP A 23 -12.24 4.57 -4.70
CA TRP A 23 -11.50 3.80 -3.71
C TRP A 23 -10.88 4.72 -2.64
N LYS A 24 -11.58 4.81 -1.50
CA LYS A 24 -11.05 5.41 -0.28
C LYS A 24 -10.07 4.40 0.32
N PHE A 25 -8.78 4.58 0.07
CA PHE A 25 -7.74 3.87 0.79
C PHE A 25 -7.84 4.22 2.28
N VAL A 26 -8.47 3.33 3.05
CA VAL A 26 -8.45 3.41 4.51
C VAL A 26 -7.08 2.89 4.93
N LEU A 27 -6.13 3.81 5.10
CA LEU A 27 -4.84 3.45 5.68
C LEU A 27 -5.07 3.08 7.14
N ASN A 28 -4.55 1.92 7.53
CA ASN A 28 -4.45 1.53 8.92
C ASN A 28 -3.63 2.59 9.69
N PRO A 29 -3.93 2.81 10.98
CA PRO A 29 -3.11 3.67 11.81
C PRO A 29 -1.68 3.12 11.90
N ALA A 30 -0.73 3.99 12.26
CA ALA A 30 0.67 3.63 12.27
C ALA A 30 0.89 2.54 13.31
N ALA A 31 1.75 1.59 12.95
CA ALA A 31 2.25 0.64 13.91
C ALA A 31 3.17 1.36 14.90
N THR A 32 3.22 0.85 16.13
CA THR A 32 4.25 1.24 17.09
C THR A 32 5.53 0.44 16.84
N GLU A 33 6.66 0.97 17.26
CA GLU A 33 7.96 0.27 17.20
C GLU A 33 7.87 -1.14 17.82
N ALA A 34 7.22 -1.25 18.98
CA ALA A 34 7.04 -2.51 19.68
C ALA A 34 6.19 -3.52 18.89
N ALA A 35 5.17 -3.04 18.16
CA ALA A 35 4.35 -3.90 17.31
C ALA A 35 5.13 -4.40 16.08
N ILE A 36 5.99 -3.56 15.52
CA ILE A 36 6.86 -3.95 14.40
C ILE A 36 7.86 -5.00 14.87
N GLN A 37 8.54 -4.78 15.99
CA GLN A 37 9.49 -5.74 16.57
C GLN A 37 8.83 -7.07 16.94
N ALA A 38 7.63 -7.03 17.53
CA ALA A 38 6.87 -8.25 17.83
C ALA A 38 6.55 -9.06 16.56
N CYS A 39 6.24 -8.36 15.45
CA CYS A 39 5.98 -8.99 14.16
C CYS A 39 7.26 -9.60 13.55
N GLU A 40 8.39 -8.89 13.62
CA GLU A 40 9.69 -9.38 13.15
C GLU A 40 10.13 -10.64 13.92
N MET A 41 9.91 -10.66 15.24
CA MET A 41 10.18 -11.83 16.07
C MET A 41 9.24 -13.00 15.74
N ALA A 42 7.94 -12.75 15.55
CA ALA A 42 6.97 -13.79 15.23
C ALA A 42 7.17 -14.40 13.84
N LEU A 43 7.65 -13.60 12.89
CA LEU A 43 7.92 -14.03 11.51
C LEU A 43 9.36 -14.52 11.32
N GLU A 44 10.23 -14.34 12.32
CA GLU A 44 11.68 -14.59 12.24
C GLU A 44 12.35 -13.87 11.05
N VAL A 45 11.82 -12.72 10.66
CA VAL A 45 12.27 -11.93 9.52
C VAL A 45 12.43 -10.47 9.94
N LEU A 46 13.59 -9.91 9.62
CA LEU A 46 13.85 -8.47 9.78
C LEU A 46 13.24 -7.71 8.60
N LEU A 47 12.41 -6.71 8.89
CA LEU A 47 11.82 -5.87 7.87
C LEU A 47 12.87 -4.89 7.33
N PRO A 48 12.86 -4.60 6.01
CA PRO A 48 13.72 -3.57 5.47
C PRO A 48 13.41 -2.20 6.09
N PRO A 49 14.42 -1.30 6.23
CA PRO A 49 14.22 0.03 6.81
C PRO A 49 13.12 0.87 6.12
N SER A 50 12.90 0.64 4.82
CA SER A 50 11.82 1.28 4.06
C SER A 50 10.42 0.86 4.54
N HIS A 51 10.25 -0.41 4.90
CA HIS A 51 9.00 -0.96 5.41
C HIS A 51 8.75 -0.47 6.83
N HIS A 52 9.80 -0.47 7.65
CA HIS A 52 9.78 0.08 8.99
C HIS A 52 9.32 1.54 8.99
N LYS A 53 9.92 2.37 8.13
CA LYS A 53 9.53 3.77 7.96
C LYS A 53 8.10 3.94 7.45
N PHE A 54 7.61 3.05 6.60
CA PHE A 54 6.23 3.09 6.10
C PHE A 54 5.23 2.79 7.23
N LEU A 55 5.45 1.70 7.97
CA LEU A 55 4.59 1.25 9.06
C LEU A 55 4.52 2.27 10.22
N LEU A 56 5.62 2.98 10.48
CA LEU A 56 5.67 4.07 11.46
C LEU A 56 5.01 5.37 10.99
N LYS A 57 4.95 5.63 9.68
CA LYS A 57 4.56 6.95 9.13
C LYS A 57 3.07 7.06 8.81
N THR A 58 2.30 5.98 8.74
CA THR A 58 0.88 6.04 8.38
C THR A 58 -0.02 6.51 9.54
N LEU A 59 -0.23 7.82 9.77
CA LEU A 59 -1.30 8.34 10.68
C LEU A 59 -1.95 9.62 10.11
N PRO A 60 -3.24 9.92 10.38
CA PRO A 60 -4.17 9.28 11.33
C PRO A 60 -5.40 8.64 10.66
N ALA A 61 -6.00 7.70 11.39
CA ALA A 61 -7.42 7.38 11.25
C ALA A 61 -8.23 8.70 11.34
N GLY A 62 -8.92 9.10 10.27
CA GLY A 62 -9.87 10.21 10.32
C GLY A 62 -9.55 11.47 9.51
N ARG A 63 -8.62 11.46 8.54
CA ARG A 63 -8.65 12.48 7.48
C ARG A 63 -8.81 11.84 6.11
N PRO A 64 -9.82 12.22 5.32
CA PRO A 64 -9.88 11.82 3.91
C PRO A 64 -8.70 12.49 3.21
N SER A 65 -7.63 11.74 2.96
CA SER A 65 -6.55 12.25 2.12
C SER A 65 -7.07 12.30 0.70
N SER A 66 -7.48 13.48 0.25
CA SER A 66 -7.55 13.83 -1.15
C SER A 66 -6.13 13.83 -1.72
N LEU A 67 -5.58 12.64 -1.96
CA LEU A 67 -4.45 12.46 -2.86
C LEU A 67 -4.99 12.72 -4.27
N LYS A 68 -4.90 13.98 -4.70
CA LYS A 68 -5.04 14.33 -6.11
C LYS A 68 -3.78 13.83 -6.81
N PHE A 69 -3.96 12.82 -7.66
CA PHE A 69 -3.01 12.48 -8.72
C PHE A 69 -3.03 13.55 -9.79
#